data_AF-A0A0B7IYW0-F1
#
_entry.id   AF-A0A0B7IYW0-F1
#
_cell.length_a   1.000
_cell.length_b   1.000
_cell.length_c   1.000
_cell.angle_alpha   90.00
_cell.angle_beta   90.00
_cell.angle_gamma   90.00
#
_symmetry.space_group_name_H-M   'P 1'
#
loop_
_entity.id
_entity.type
_entity.pdbx_description
1 polymer ?
#
loop_
_entity_poly.entity_id
_entity_poly.type
_entity_poly.pdbx_seq_one_letter_code
_entity_poly.pdbx_strand_id
1 'polypeptide(L)'
;MKFKFKALVASLALVAAVPASAAIATSASGNSSLILSLFDSTGAVSATFDLGFTKESFVQTADASWNLSTNVDQSAAWNSFTAAANMGTAQYAVFAGDALGSGAGAQSLFTTGAGVMARISNSTLTTALSSFDVYINANNGAASHNAVADGGSFNNASNGNAYVGVSSAYGGNAGKVGAFGSDANGLVGTNLNVWNLTSVAGNGLQLVTATQLNNAGFNPYFNLSADGVLSYVASAPVAAVPEADTTAMMLAGIGLMGFIARRRKSV
;
A
#
# COMPACT_ATOMS: atom_id res chain seq x y z
N MET A 1 11.90 -46.26 -6.32
CA MET A 1 11.04 -45.60 -5.31
C MET A 1 10.87 -44.16 -5.75
N LYS A 2 9.64 -43.70 -6.01
CA LYS A 2 9.39 -42.34 -6.53
C LYS A 2 8.47 -41.60 -5.54
N PHE A 3 9.08 -40.81 -4.67
CA PHE A 3 8.38 -39.89 -3.77
C PHE A 3 7.73 -38.79 -4.61
N LYS A 4 6.40 -38.63 -4.50
CA LYS A 4 5.68 -37.48 -5.08
C LYS A 4 5.36 -36.49 -3.96
N PHE A 5 5.99 -35.33 -4.07
CA PHE A 5 5.93 -34.18 -3.20
C PHE A 5 4.48 -33.65 -3.15
N LYS A 6 3.91 -33.54 -1.95
CA LYS A 6 2.70 -32.75 -1.70
C LYS A 6 3.16 -31.29 -1.61
N ALA A 7 2.84 -30.48 -2.61
CA ALA A 7 3.13 -29.05 -2.59
C ALA A 7 2.08 -28.33 -1.73
N LEU A 8 2.41 -28.14 -0.45
CA LEU A 8 1.82 -27.08 0.38
C LEU A 8 2.35 -25.75 -0.16
N VAL A 9 1.58 -25.06 -1.00
CA VAL A 9 1.85 -23.65 -1.33
C VAL A 9 1.07 -22.80 -0.34
N ALA A 10 1.63 -22.70 0.87
CA ALA A 10 1.35 -21.62 1.79
C ALA A 10 2.69 -20.92 2.01
N SER A 11 3.12 -20.13 1.04
CA SER A 11 4.24 -19.20 1.24
C SER A 11 3.72 -18.04 2.06
N LEU A 12 3.78 -18.19 3.39
CA LEU A 12 3.90 -17.06 4.31
C LEU A 12 5.09 -16.22 3.81
N ALA A 13 4.84 -15.01 3.34
CA ALA A 13 5.91 -14.06 3.08
C ALA A 13 6.50 -13.66 4.44
N LEU A 14 7.52 -14.41 4.88
CA LEU A 14 8.41 -13.93 5.93
C LEU A 14 9.27 -12.84 5.28
N VAL A 15 8.74 -11.62 5.28
CA VAL A 15 9.51 -10.43 4.93
C VAL A 15 10.66 -10.35 5.93
N ALA A 16 11.88 -10.41 5.41
CA ALA A 16 13.08 -10.26 6.21
C ALA A 16 13.02 -8.91 6.95
N ALA A 17 13.18 -8.95 8.28
CA ALA A 17 13.27 -7.75 9.10
C ALA A 17 14.46 -6.91 8.64
N VAL A 18 14.17 -5.85 7.88
CA VAL A 18 15.12 -4.76 7.60
C VAL A 18 15.27 -3.97 8.90
N PRO A 19 16.47 -3.48 9.27
CA PRO A 19 16.66 -2.76 10.53
C PRO A 19 15.67 -1.60 10.64
N ALA A 20 14.84 -1.68 11.67
CA ALA A 20 13.95 -0.65 12.17
C ALA A 20 14.66 0.71 12.23
N SER A 21 14.31 1.61 11.31
CA SER A 21 14.56 3.03 11.51
C SER A 21 13.50 3.53 12.48
N ALA A 22 13.91 4.01 13.64
CA ALA A 22 13.03 4.67 14.62
C ALA A 22 12.62 6.08 14.15
N ALA A 23 12.44 6.28 12.85
CA ALA A 23 11.92 7.47 12.19
C ALA A 23 11.58 7.10 10.74
N ILE A 24 10.47 7.63 10.24
CA ILE A 24 10.10 7.52 8.82
C ILE A 24 11.19 8.20 7.99
N ALA A 25 11.75 7.49 7.01
CA ALA A 25 12.73 8.06 6.09
C ALA A 25 12.05 9.04 5.11
N THR A 26 12.67 10.19 4.87
CA THR A 26 12.20 11.22 3.93
C THR A 26 12.63 10.90 2.49
N SER A 27 12.01 11.55 1.50
CA SER A 27 12.39 11.41 0.09
C SER A 27 13.76 11.99 -0.22
N ALA A 28 14.25 12.97 0.58
CA ALA A 28 15.63 13.47 0.51
C ALA A 28 16.70 12.38 0.70
N SER A 29 16.37 11.23 1.31
CA SER A 29 17.28 10.08 1.41
C SER A 29 17.51 9.35 0.09
N GLY A 30 16.66 9.59 -0.92
CA GLY A 30 16.60 8.84 -2.16
C GLY A 30 15.73 7.58 -2.09
N ASN A 31 15.34 7.14 -0.89
CA ASN A 31 14.57 5.92 -0.69
C ASN A 31 13.70 6.04 0.56
N SER A 32 12.65 6.86 0.50
CA SER A 32 11.79 7.12 1.68
C SER A 32 11.10 5.84 2.17
N SER A 33 10.63 5.88 3.41
CA SER A 33 9.66 4.90 3.90
C SER A 33 8.37 4.98 3.09
N LEU A 34 7.69 3.86 2.99
CA LEU A 34 6.34 3.73 2.48
C LEU A 34 5.37 4.03 3.62
N ILE A 35 4.59 5.09 3.46
CA ILE A 35 3.66 5.54 4.49
C ILE A 35 2.21 5.44 4.02
N LEU A 36 1.34 5.14 4.97
CA LEU A 36 -0.10 5.34 4.86
C LEU A 36 -0.47 6.64 5.57
N SER A 37 -1.17 7.53 4.88
CA SER A 37 -1.86 8.67 5.49
C SER A 37 -3.36 8.44 5.45
N LEU A 38 -4.01 8.65 6.59
CA LEU A 38 -5.45 8.57 6.80
C LEU A 38 -5.93 9.93 7.28
N PHE A 39 -7.05 10.44 6.79
CA PHE A 39 -7.54 11.75 7.22
C PHE A 39 -9.04 11.88 7.02
N ASP A 40 -9.65 12.69 7.87
CA ASP A 40 -11.04 13.12 7.76
C ASP A 40 -11.09 14.63 7.89
N SER A 41 -11.42 15.31 6.80
CA SER A 41 -11.51 16.76 6.76
C SER A 41 -12.66 17.31 7.61
N THR A 42 -13.69 16.50 7.87
CA THR A 42 -14.84 16.91 8.68
C THR A 42 -14.47 16.92 10.17
N GLY A 43 -13.83 15.86 10.66
CA GLY A 43 -13.28 15.79 12.01
C GLY A 43 -12.00 16.60 12.22
N ALA A 44 -11.39 17.10 11.13
CA ALA A 44 -10.12 17.81 11.13
C ALA A 44 -8.98 17.01 11.79
N VAL A 45 -8.96 15.70 11.52
CA VAL A 45 -8.01 14.74 12.09
C VAL A 45 -7.31 13.93 10.99
N SER A 46 -6.10 13.48 11.27
CA SER A 46 -5.34 12.56 10.42
C SER A 46 -4.50 11.60 11.24
N ALA A 47 -4.14 10.48 10.63
CA ALA A 47 -3.14 9.57 11.15
C ALA A 47 -2.12 9.20 10.08
N THR A 48 -0.88 8.97 10.49
CA THR A 48 0.19 8.50 9.62
C THR A 48 0.74 7.20 10.17
N PHE A 49 0.99 6.23 9.30
CA PHE A 49 1.56 4.94 9.65
C PHE A 49 2.73 4.64 8.73
N ASP A 50 3.85 4.19 9.29
CA ASP A 50 4.93 3.61 8.50
C ASP A 50 4.63 2.13 8.25
N LEU A 51 4.73 1.70 6.99
CA LEU A 51 4.39 0.34 6.58
C LEU A 51 5.60 -0.62 6.67
N GLY A 52 6.77 -0.14 7.12
CA GLY A 52 7.97 -0.96 7.33
C GLY A 52 8.71 -1.34 6.05
N PHE A 53 8.34 -0.73 4.94
CA PHE A 53 9.05 -0.83 3.67
C PHE A 53 9.62 0.52 3.28
N THR A 54 10.74 0.51 2.57
CA THR A 54 11.15 1.66 1.79
C THR A 54 10.56 1.54 0.38
N LYS A 55 10.60 2.63 -0.37
CA LYS A 55 10.15 2.65 -1.77
C LYS A 55 10.79 1.53 -2.61
N GLU A 56 12.09 1.27 -2.42
CA GLU A 56 12.81 0.20 -3.14
C GLU A 56 12.56 -1.19 -2.57
N SER A 57 12.37 -1.33 -1.25
CA SER A 57 12.16 -2.66 -0.64
C SER A 57 10.74 -3.16 -0.78
N PHE A 58 9.78 -2.28 -1.10
CA PHE A 58 8.40 -2.66 -1.33
C PHE A 58 8.26 -3.53 -2.59
N VAL A 59 7.96 -4.82 -2.37
CA VAL A 59 7.81 -5.82 -3.43
C VAL A 59 6.48 -5.63 -4.16
N GLN A 60 6.53 -5.00 -5.33
CA GLN A 60 5.37 -4.64 -6.14
C GLN A 60 4.65 -5.85 -6.80
N THR A 61 5.12 -7.07 -6.54
CA THR A 61 4.65 -8.30 -7.19
C THR A 61 4.01 -9.31 -6.24
N ALA A 62 4.04 -9.03 -4.93
CA ALA A 62 3.49 -9.91 -3.90
C ALA A 62 2.44 -9.17 -3.07
N ASP A 63 1.42 -9.90 -2.63
CA ASP A 63 0.40 -9.36 -1.74
C ASP A 63 1.02 -9.04 -0.37
N ALA A 64 0.53 -7.97 0.26
CA ALA A 64 0.95 -7.56 1.60
C ALA A 64 -0.26 -7.08 2.42
N SER A 65 -0.19 -7.20 3.75
CA SER A 65 -1.27 -6.78 4.63
C SER A 65 -0.73 -6.22 5.93
N TRP A 66 -1.35 -5.14 6.40
CA TRP A 66 -1.07 -4.49 7.68
C TRP A 66 -2.35 -4.35 8.47
N ASN A 67 -2.36 -4.85 9.70
CA ASN A 67 -3.49 -4.71 10.60
C ASN A 67 -3.18 -3.62 11.62
N LEU A 68 -3.61 -2.40 11.30
CA LEU A 68 -3.33 -1.19 12.07
C LEU A 68 -4.03 -1.20 13.43
N SER A 69 -5.16 -1.92 13.55
CA SER A 69 -5.97 -1.94 14.78
C SER A 69 -5.42 -2.89 15.85
N THR A 70 -4.58 -3.84 15.46
CA THR A 70 -4.00 -4.85 16.39
C THR A 70 -2.48 -4.81 16.48
N ASN A 71 -1.79 -4.14 15.55
CA ASN A 71 -0.36 -3.90 15.65
C ASN A 71 -0.05 -2.99 16.84
N VAL A 72 0.80 -3.46 17.77
CA VAL A 72 1.16 -2.77 19.01
C VAL A 72 1.74 -1.36 18.80
N ASP A 73 2.42 -1.15 17.69
CA ASP A 73 3.12 0.12 17.38
C ASP A 73 2.22 1.13 16.65
N GLN A 74 1.06 0.69 16.15
CA GLN A 74 0.15 1.46 15.31
C GLN A 74 -1.25 1.61 15.89
N SER A 75 -1.69 0.66 16.73
CA SER A 75 -3.07 0.58 17.23
C SER A 75 -3.50 1.81 18.03
N ALA A 76 -2.57 2.46 18.73
CA ALA A 76 -2.88 3.69 19.46
C ALA A 76 -3.30 4.83 18.51
N ALA A 77 -2.59 5.00 17.40
CA ALA A 77 -2.91 6.01 16.39
C ALA A 77 -4.19 5.67 15.63
N TRP A 78 -4.38 4.38 15.27
CA TRP A 78 -5.62 3.91 14.65
C TRP A 78 -6.85 4.17 15.53
N ASN A 79 -6.81 3.72 16.80
CA ASN A 79 -7.93 3.88 17.72
C ASN A 79 -8.26 5.36 17.96
N SER A 80 -7.24 6.20 18.10
CA SER A 80 -7.41 7.65 18.25
C SER A 80 -8.06 8.27 17.02
N PHE A 81 -7.65 7.85 15.82
CA PHE A 81 -8.27 8.31 14.58
C PHE A 81 -9.73 7.90 14.50
N THR A 82 -10.06 6.61 14.66
CA THR A 82 -11.43 6.11 14.53
C THR A 82 -12.38 6.66 15.59
N ALA A 83 -11.87 7.07 16.75
CA ALA A 83 -12.67 7.70 17.80
C ALA A 83 -13.07 9.15 17.46
N ALA A 84 -12.30 9.83 16.62
CA ALA A 84 -12.50 11.24 16.29
C ALA A 84 -13.02 11.47 14.85
N ALA A 85 -12.70 10.58 13.93
CA ALA A 85 -13.03 10.71 12.51
C ALA A 85 -14.43 10.18 12.18
N ASN A 86 -15.05 10.78 11.17
CA ASN A 86 -16.18 10.17 10.49
C ASN A 86 -15.68 9.17 9.44
N MET A 87 -15.75 7.87 9.76
CA MET A 87 -15.30 6.80 8.87
C MET A 87 -16.06 6.72 7.53
N GLY A 88 -17.26 7.33 7.44
CA GLY A 88 -18.00 7.43 6.18
C GLY A 88 -17.42 8.45 5.20
N THR A 89 -16.62 9.40 5.68
CA THR A 89 -15.94 10.43 4.87
C THR A 89 -14.42 10.35 4.95
N ALA A 90 -13.88 9.47 5.81
CA ALA A 90 -12.46 9.26 5.94
C ALA A 90 -11.85 8.81 4.62
N GLN A 91 -10.70 9.37 4.30
CA GLN A 91 -9.95 9.09 3.10
C GLN A 91 -8.54 8.64 3.46
N TYR A 92 -7.94 7.86 2.57
CA TYR A 92 -6.57 7.39 2.74
C TYR A 92 -5.76 7.52 1.46
N ALA A 93 -4.45 7.49 1.61
CA ALA A 93 -3.51 7.44 0.51
C ALA A 93 -2.18 6.81 0.97
N VAL A 94 -1.46 6.18 0.05
CA VAL A 94 -0.13 5.59 0.31
C VAL A 94 0.92 6.33 -0.52
N PHE A 95 2.02 6.72 0.11
CA PHE A 95 3.07 7.54 -0.49
C PHE A 95 4.47 7.02 -0.15
N ALA A 96 5.38 7.11 -1.12
CA ALA A 96 6.83 7.05 -0.92
C ALA A 96 7.53 7.86 -1.99
N GLY A 97 8.68 8.45 -1.69
CA GLY A 97 9.39 9.38 -2.56
C GLY A 97 10.89 9.11 -2.66
N ASP A 98 11.44 9.61 -3.74
CA ASP A 98 12.87 9.75 -4.02
C ASP A 98 13.07 11.14 -4.63
N ALA A 99 13.77 12.01 -3.90
CA ALA A 99 14.10 13.36 -4.32
C ALA A 99 15.57 13.52 -4.70
N LEU A 100 16.37 12.44 -4.67
CA LEU A 100 17.81 12.54 -4.81
C LEU A 100 18.22 12.66 -6.29
N GLY A 101 19.19 13.52 -6.56
CA GLY A 101 19.74 13.70 -7.91
C GLY A 101 18.91 14.63 -8.81
N SER A 102 19.30 14.68 -10.08
CA SER A 102 18.68 15.53 -11.10
C SER A 102 18.71 14.85 -12.46
N GLY A 103 17.72 15.15 -13.31
CA GLY A 103 17.60 14.57 -14.66
C GLY A 103 16.52 13.49 -14.76
N ALA A 104 16.49 12.79 -15.89
CA ALA A 104 15.49 11.75 -16.15
C ALA A 104 15.67 10.57 -15.20
N GLY A 105 14.58 10.09 -14.60
CA GLY A 105 14.60 8.94 -13.71
C GLY A 105 15.11 9.23 -12.29
N ALA A 106 15.73 10.39 -12.06
CA ALA A 106 16.38 10.71 -10.79
C ALA A 106 15.38 10.92 -9.65
N GLN A 107 14.28 11.64 -9.90
CA GLN A 107 13.25 11.86 -8.88
C GLN A 107 12.02 11.05 -9.20
N SER A 108 11.41 10.46 -8.18
CA SER A 108 10.16 9.74 -8.38
C SER A 108 9.31 9.62 -7.12
N LEU A 109 8.00 9.64 -7.34
CA LEU A 109 6.97 9.53 -6.31
C LEU A 109 6.11 8.30 -6.59
N PHE A 110 6.13 7.37 -5.65
CA PHE A 110 5.17 6.29 -5.54
C PHE A 110 3.93 6.79 -4.81
N THR A 111 2.75 6.62 -5.40
CA THR A 111 1.51 7.12 -4.82
C THR A 111 0.29 6.29 -5.25
N THR A 112 -0.80 6.38 -4.49
CA THR A 112 -2.09 5.82 -4.85
C THR A 112 -2.92 6.74 -5.74
N GLY A 113 -3.96 6.22 -6.38
CA GLY A 113 -4.91 7.02 -7.16
C GLY A 113 -6.20 6.28 -7.49
N ALA A 114 -7.34 6.96 -7.34
CA ALA A 114 -8.66 6.40 -7.64
C ALA A 114 -8.95 6.31 -9.16
N GLY A 115 -8.16 7.00 -9.98
CA GLY A 115 -8.29 7.03 -11.43
C GLY A 115 -6.95 7.20 -12.14
N VAL A 116 -7.00 7.65 -13.40
CA VAL A 116 -5.79 7.94 -14.17
C VAL A 116 -5.08 9.16 -13.58
N MET A 117 -3.80 9.00 -13.28
CA MET A 117 -2.97 10.10 -12.78
C MET A 117 -2.65 11.09 -13.90
N ALA A 118 -3.04 12.35 -13.68
CA ALA A 118 -2.65 13.46 -14.53
C ALA A 118 -1.15 13.71 -14.37
N ARG A 119 -0.46 13.90 -15.49
CA ARG A 119 0.96 14.22 -15.49
C ARG A 119 1.17 15.63 -14.95
N ILE A 120 2.07 15.77 -13.98
CA ILE A 120 2.55 17.04 -13.45
C ILE A 120 3.88 17.41 -14.09
N SER A 121 4.35 18.65 -13.93
CA SER A 121 5.67 19.03 -14.42
C SER A 121 6.79 18.52 -13.50
N ASN A 122 8.03 18.46 -14.01
CA ASN A 122 9.23 18.17 -13.22
C ASN A 122 9.32 19.08 -11.98
N SER A 123 9.10 20.39 -12.15
CA SER A 123 9.14 21.35 -11.02
C SER A 123 8.08 21.03 -9.97
N THR A 124 6.87 20.65 -10.41
CA THR A 124 5.79 20.26 -9.51
C THR A 124 6.10 18.96 -8.76
N LEU A 125 6.74 17.98 -9.41
CA LEU A 125 7.20 16.76 -8.73
C LEU A 125 8.23 17.09 -7.64
N THR A 126 9.21 17.93 -7.93
CA THR A 126 10.19 18.38 -6.93
C THR A 126 9.51 19.09 -5.75
N THR A 127 8.54 19.96 -6.01
CA THR A 127 7.74 20.62 -4.96
C THR A 127 6.91 19.63 -4.14
N ALA A 128 6.32 18.62 -4.78
CA ALA A 128 5.55 17.58 -4.11
C ALA A 128 6.43 16.75 -3.17
N LEU A 129 7.62 16.34 -3.62
CA LEU A 129 8.60 15.61 -2.80
C LEU A 129 9.11 16.44 -1.62
N SER A 130 9.40 17.72 -1.84
CA SER A 130 9.76 18.64 -0.74
C SER A 130 8.62 18.81 0.27
N SER A 131 7.37 18.89 -0.19
CA SER A 131 6.20 18.98 0.69
C SER A 131 5.96 17.69 1.46
N PHE A 132 6.21 16.53 0.83
CA PHE A 132 6.21 15.23 1.48
C PHE A 132 7.25 15.18 2.60
N ASP A 133 8.48 15.67 2.38
CA ASP A 133 9.50 15.70 3.43
C ASP A 133 9.11 16.58 4.62
N VAL A 134 8.47 17.73 4.38
CA VAL A 134 7.94 18.59 5.46
C VAL A 134 6.88 17.85 6.27
N TYR A 135 5.97 17.13 5.61
CA TYR A 135 4.95 16.32 6.26
C TYR A 135 5.56 15.18 7.10
N ILE A 136 6.51 14.45 6.54
CA ILE A 136 7.19 13.34 7.22
C ILE A 136 7.96 13.85 8.43
N ASN A 137 8.74 14.93 8.30
CA ASN A 137 9.49 15.49 9.43
C ASN A 137 8.58 15.94 10.57
N ALA A 138 7.41 16.52 10.26
CA ALA A 138 6.43 16.89 11.27
C ALA A 138 5.83 15.67 11.98
N ASN A 139 5.55 14.58 11.23
CA ASN A 139 5.05 13.33 11.80
C ASN A 139 6.12 12.57 12.58
N ASN A 140 7.39 12.58 12.17
CA ASN A 140 8.48 12.02 12.97
C ASN A 140 8.54 12.70 14.34
N GLY A 141 8.39 14.02 14.40
CA GLY A 141 8.26 14.75 15.66
C GLY A 141 7.02 14.41 16.51
N ALA A 142 6.10 13.59 16.02
CA ALA A 142 4.83 13.25 16.66
C ALA A 142 4.76 11.77 17.07
N ALA A 143 4.18 11.53 18.25
CA ALA A 143 3.81 10.20 18.75
C ALA A 143 4.95 9.16 18.70
N SER A 144 4.68 7.97 18.14
CA SER A 144 5.56 6.80 18.26
C SER A 144 6.66 6.71 17.21
N HIS A 145 6.63 7.53 16.15
CA HIS A 145 7.57 7.41 15.03
C HIS A 145 9.04 7.57 15.44
N ASN A 146 9.34 8.37 16.47
CA ASN A 146 10.71 8.56 17.00
C ASN A 146 11.13 7.50 18.03
N ALA A 147 10.20 6.66 18.48
CA ALA A 147 10.40 5.77 19.62
C ALA A 147 10.33 4.30 19.22
N VAL A 148 9.63 3.98 18.13
CA VAL A 148 9.40 2.60 17.70
C VAL A 148 9.54 2.48 16.18
N ALA A 149 10.02 1.33 15.74
CA ALA A 149 9.97 0.93 14.34
C ALA A 149 8.52 0.97 13.84
N ASP A 150 8.32 1.39 12.60
CA ASP A 150 7.04 1.24 11.90
C ASP A 150 5.84 1.84 12.65
N GLY A 151 6.10 2.91 13.42
CA GLY A 151 5.11 3.50 14.33
C GLY A 151 3.94 4.19 13.63
N GLY A 152 2.99 4.62 14.44
CA GLY A 152 1.88 5.47 14.04
C GLY A 152 1.81 6.81 14.79
N SER A 153 1.22 7.81 14.15
CA SER A 153 0.87 9.10 14.76
C SER A 153 -0.58 9.48 14.46
N PHE A 154 -1.20 10.19 15.40
CA PHE A 154 -2.51 10.82 15.26
C PHE A 154 -2.34 12.32 15.46
N ASN A 155 -2.90 13.12 14.56
CA ASN A 155 -2.77 14.57 14.51
C ASN A 155 -4.13 15.21 14.21
N ASN A 156 -4.30 16.46 14.63
CA ASN A 156 -5.43 17.31 14.29
C ASN A 156 -4.96 18.63 13.71
N ALA A 157 -5.89 19.51 13.31
CA ALA A 157 -5.56 20.79 12.69
C ALA A 157 -4.60 21.70 13.50
N SER A 158 -4.52 21.54 14.83
CA SER A 158 -3.58 22.32 15.66
C SER A 158 -2.12 21.84 15.54
N ASN A 159 -1.88 20.65 15.00
CA ASN A 159 -0.54 20.08 14.81
C ASN A 159 0.17 20.57 13.53
N GLY A 160 -0.42 21.52 12.80
CA GLY A 160 0.19 22.15 11.63
C GLY A 160 0.55 21.13 10.54
N ASN A 161 1.82 21.09 10.12
CA ASN A 161 2.28 20.24 9.02
C ASN A 161 2.16 18.73 9.28
N ALA A 162 1.97 18.29 10.53
CA ALA A 162 1.71 16.88 10.83
C ALA A 162 0.28 16.46 10.45
N TYR A 163 -0.64 17.42 10.32
CA TYR A 163 -2.01 17.19 9.87
C TYR A 163 -2.11 17.27 8.34
N VAL A 164 -2.67 16.22 7.74
CA VAL A 164 -2.82 16.10 6.27
C VAL A 164 -3.57 17.29 5.67
N GLY A 165 -4.59 17.82 6.35
CA GLY A 165 -5.41 18.90 5.82
C GLY A 165 -4.73 20.27 5.77
N VAL A 166 -3.61 20.45 6.46
CA VAL A 166 -2.76 21.65 6.37
C VAL A 166 -1.52 21.38 5.52
N SER A 167 -1.09 20.12 5.44
CA SER A 167 0.08 19.72 4.67
C SER A 167 -0.09 19.92 3.16
N SER A 168 0.90 20.57 2.55
CA SER A 168 1.01 20.69 1.09
C SER A 168 1.30 19.36 0.40
N ALA A 169 1.75 18.32 1.12
CA ALA A 169 2.02 17.00 0.54
C ALA A 169 0.78 16.41 -0.17
N TYR A 170 -0.40 16.71 0.37
CA TYR A 170 -1.71 16.28 -0.12
C TYR A 170 -2.58 17.43 -0.63
N GLY A 171 -2.00 18.62 -0.82
CA GLY A 171 -2.72 19.78 -1.33
C GLY A 171 -3.75 20.39 -0.40
N GLY A 172 -3.63 20.20 0.92
CA GLY A 172 -4.52 20.80 1.92
C GLY A 172 -5.99 20.36 1.77
N ASN A 173 -6.33 19.18 2.28
CA ASN A 173 -7.61 18.48 2.12
C ASN A 173 -8.04 18.16 0.67
N ALA A 174 -7.41 18.76 -0.35
CA ALA A 174 -7.76 18.54 -1.74
C ALA A 174 -7.36 17.14 -2.25
N GLY A 175 -6.46 16.44 -1.56
CA GLY A 175 -6.10 15.07 -1.92
C GLY A 175 -5.10 14.94 -3.05
N LYS A 176 -4.48 16.04 -3.48
CA LYS A 176 -3.67 16.11 -4.69
C LYS A 176 -2.20 15.98 -4.37
N VAL A 177 -1.45 15.36 -5.28
CA VAL A 177 0.01 15.27 -5.19
C VAL A 177 0.63 16.67 -5.12
N GLY A 178 1.12 17.08 -3.95
CA GLY A 178 1.77 18.38 -3.79
C GLY A 178 0.87 19.61 -4.06
N ALA A 179 -0.46 19.47 -3.93
CA ALA A 179 -1.47 20.46 -4.36
C ALA A 179 -1.73 20.57 -5.88
N PHE A 180 -1.15 19.68 -6.68
CA PHE A 180 -1.28 19.70 -8.13
C PHE A 180 -1.68 18.34 -8.70
N GLY A 181 -2.23 18.34 -9.92
CA GLY A 181 -2.56 17.10 -10.63
C GLY A 181 -3.83 16.40 -10.10
N SER A 182 -3.82 15.07 -10.17
CA SER A 182 -4.95 14.20 -9.82
C SER A 182 -5.00 13.87 -8.33
N ASP A 183 -6.18 13.43 -7.90
CA ASP A 183 -6.44 12.99 -6.53
C ASP A 183 -5.74 11.66 -6.24
N ALA A 184 -4.81 11.69 -5.29
CA ALA A 184 -4.02 10.55 -4.85
C ALA A 184 -4.68 9.76 -3.70
N ASN A 185 -5.82 10.24 -3.23
CA ASN A 185 -6.59 9.68 -2.13
C ASN A 185 -7.89 9.02 -2.61
N GLY A 186 -8.54 8.30 -1.71
CA GLY A 186 -9.90 7.82 -1.87
C GLY A 186 -10.52 7.43 -0.54
N LEU A 187 -11.82 7.18 -0.55
CA LEU A 187 -12.56 6.81 0.65
C LEU A 187 -12.03 5.49 1.22
N VAL A 188 -12.01 5.38 2.55
CA VAL A 188 -11.81 4.10 3.23
C VAL A 188 -12.81 3.07 2.68
N GLY A 189 -12.31 1.86 2.39
CA GLY A 189 -13.07 0.78 1.77
C GLY A 189 -13.04 0.75 0.25
N THR A 190 -12.49 1.77 -0.42
CA THR A 190 -12.33 1.78 -1.89
C THR A 190 -10.97 1.23 -2.31
N ASN A 191 -10.86 0.74 -3.55
CA ASN A 191 -9.57 0.31 -4.11
C ASN A 191 -8.86 1.51 -4.75
N LEU A 192 -7.59 1.71 -4.41
CA LEU A 192 -6.73 2.71 -5.02
C LEU A 192 -5.61 2.05 -5.81
N ASN A 193 -5.54 2.34 -7.10
CA ASN A 193 -4.48 1.88 -7.97
C ASN A 193 -3.14 2.50 -7.55
N VAL A 194 -2.05 1.81 -7.89
CA VAL A 194 -0.71 2.28 -7.58
C VAL A 194 -0.04 2.90 -8.80
N TRP A 195 0.59 4.05 -8.59
CA TRP A 195 1.23 4.85 -9.62
C TRP A 195 2.64 5.24 -9.21
N ASN A 196 3.53 5.29 -10.18
CA ASN A 196 4.87 5.85 -10.04
C ASN A 196 5.01 7.05 -10.98
N LEU A 197 5.25 8.23 -10.42
CA LEU A 197 5.55 9.45 -11.15
C LEU A 197 7.06 9.60 -11.20
N THR A 198 7.66 9.78 -12.38
CA THR A 198 9.11 9.80 -12.55
C THR A 198 9.55 10.98 -13.40
N SER A 199 10.59 11.69 -12.94
CA SER A 199 11.14 12.84 -13.64
C SER A 199 11.63 12.47 -15.04
N VAL A 200 11.53 13.42 -15.97
CA VAL A 200 11.98 13.25 -17.36
C VAL A 200 13.12 14.20 -17.68
N ALA A 201 13.90 13.91 -18.72
CA ALA A 201 14.96 14.79 -19.18
C ALA A 201 14.38 16.12 -19.66
N GLY A 202 15.06 17.22 -19.33
CA GLY A 202 14.71 18.57 -19.78
C GLY A 202 14.43 19.54 -18.64
N ASN A 203 13.74 20.63 -18.95
CA ASN A 203 13.49 21.71 -18.00
C ASN A 203 12.35 21.38 -17.01
N GLY A 204 12.12 22.27 -16.05
CA GLY A 204 11.10 22.12 -15.01
C GLY A 204 9.65 22.06 -15.52
N LEU A 205 9.37 22.47 -16.75
CA LEU A 205 8.03 22.47 -17.35
C LEU A 205 7.69 21.16 -18.06
N GLN A 206 8.69 20.30 -18.32
CA GLN A 206 8.45 18.99 -18.91
C GLN A 206 7.55 18.15 -18.01
N LEU A 207 6.58 17.46 -18.61
CA LEU A 207 5.65 16.61 -17.89
C LEU A 207 6.33 15.29 -17.52
N VAL A 208 6.24 14.92 -16.24
CA VAL A 208 6.75 13.65 -15.72
C VAL A 208 6.05 12.47 -16.37
N THR A 209 6.69 11.30 -16.34
CA THR A 209 6.03 10.05 -16.70
C THR A 209 5.17 9.61 -15.53
N ALA A 210 3.91 9.29 -15.77
CA ALA A 210 3.03 8.66 -14.77
C ALA A 210 2.75 7.23 -15.23
N THR A 211 3.32 6.26 -14.54
CA THR A 211 3.20 4.83 -14.86
C THR A 211 2.34 4.16 -13.81
N GLN A 212 1.22 3.58 -14.22
CA GLN A 212 0.46 2.68 -13.36
C GLN A 212 1.27 1.40 -13.17
N LEU A 213 1.40 0.92 -11.93
CA LEU A 213 1.95 -0.40 -11.70
C LEU A 213 1.07 -1.45 -12.39
N ASN A 214 1.72 -2.37 -13.09
CA ASN A 214 1.08 -3.51 -13.70
C ASN A 214 1.92 -4.75 -13.40
N ASN A 215 1.27 -5.80 -12.90
CA ASN A 215 1.87 -7.09 -12.64
C ASN A 215 1.13 -8.15 -13.45
N ALA A 216 1.77 -8.65 -14.52
CA ALA A 216 1.23 -9.70 -15.38
C ALA A 216 -0.20 -9.43 -15.91
N GLY A 217 -0.52 -8.19 -16.28
CA GLY A 217 -1.84 -7.80 -16.79
C GLY A 217 -2.88 -7.48 -15.71
N PHE A 218 -2.49 -7.54 -14.43
CA PHE A 218 -3.28 -7.07 -13.30
C PHE A 218 -2.72 -5.73 -12.81
N ASN A 219 -3.60 -4.80 -12.45
CA ASN A 219 -3.19 -3.51 -11.87
C ASN A 219 -3.29 -3.62 -10.34
N PRO A 220 -2.15 -3.63 -9.62
CA PRO A 220 -2.17 -3.71 -8.17
C PRO A 220 -2.89 -2.53 -7.53
N TYR A 221 -3.50 -2.78 -6.38
CA TYR A 221 -4.20 -1.76 -5.62
C TYR A 221 -3.99 -1.92 -4.11
N PHE A 222 -4.12 -0.81 -3.40
CA PHE A 222 -4.32 -0.79 -1.96
C PHE A 222 -5.81 -0.70 -1.65
N ASN A 223 -6.27 -1.40 -0.61
CA ASN A 223 -7.58 -1.23 0.00
C ASN A 223 -7.41 -1.12 1.52
N LEU A 224 -7.93 -0.07 2.13
CA LEU A 224 -7.99 0.05 3.59
C LEU A 224 -9.41 -0.26 4.05
N SER A 225 -9.58 -1.32 4.84
CA SER A 225 -10.89 -1.64 5.43
C SER A 225 -11.22 -0.72 6.60
N ALA A 226 -12.51 -0.60 6.90
CA ALA A 226 -12.99 0.15 8.07
C ALA A 226 -12.54 -0.48 9.41
N ASP A 227 -12.11 -1.74 9.40
CA ASP A 227 -11.58 -2.46 10.59
C ASP A 227 -10.07 -2.22 10.81
N GLY A 228 -9.44 -1.43 9.94
CA GLY A 228 -8.02 -1.08 10.04
C GLY A 228 -7.08 -2.07 9.38
N VAL A 229 -7.56 -2.85 8.41
CA VAL A 229 -6.69 -3.73 7.61
C VAL A 229 -6.39 -3.05 6.29
N LEU A 230 -5.14 -2.62 6.11
CA LEU A 230 -4.61 -2.21 4.81
C LEU A 230 -4.15 -3.47 4.06
N SER A 231 -4.65 -3.68 2.86
CA SER A 231 -4.24 -4.77 1.97
C SER A 231 -3.67 -4.21 0.68
N TYR A 232 -2.50 -4.69 0.28
CA TYR A 232 -1.95 -4.56 -1.05
C TYR A 232 -2.19 -5.85 -1.82
N VAL A 233 -2.91 -5.76 -2.93
CA VAL A 233 -3.19 -6.91 -3.81
C VAL A 233 -2.40 -6.69 -5.08
N ALA A 234 -1.41 -7.57 -5.32
CA ALA A 234 -0.48 -7.50 -6.44
C ALA A 234 -0.79 -8.53 -7.54
N SER A 235 -1.64 -9.51 -7.26
CA SER A 235 -1.99 -10.56 -8.22
C SER A 235 -3.51 -10.70 -8.34
N ALA A 236 -3.97 -11.07 -9.55
CA ALA A 236 -5.37 -11.40 -9.73
C ALA A 236 -5.72 -12.59 -8.80
N PRO A 237 -6.84 -12.55 -8.08
CA PRO A 237 -7.24 -13.68 -7.25
C PRO A 237 -7.33 -14.91 -8.15
N VAL A 238 -6.47 -15.89 -7.88
CA VAL A 238 -6.54 -17.18 -8.56
C VAL A 238 -7.84 -17.79 -8.08
N ALA A 239 -8.88 -17.77 -8.93
CA ALA A 239 -10.09 -18.53 -8.66
C ALA A 239 -9.62 -19.93 -8.33
N ALA A 240 -9.92 -20.41 -7.12
CA ALA A 240 -9.58 -21.76 -6.71
C ALA A 240 -10.11 -22.67 -7.82
N VAL A 241 -9.20 -23.21 -8.64
CA VAL A 241 -9.58 -24.16 -9.67
C VAL A 241 -10.23 -25.27 -8.88
N PRO A 242 -11.52 -25.60 -9.11
CA PRO A 242 -12.11 -26.75 -8.46
C PRO A 242 -11.30 -27.94 -8.95
N GLU A 243 -10.34 -28.41 -8.15
CA GLU A 243 -9.73 -29.69 -8.38
C GLU A 243 -10.92 -30.65 -8.36
N ALA A 244 -11.25 -31.26 -9.51
CA ALA A 244 -12.31 -32.26 -9.56
C ALA A 244 -11.95 -33.26 -8.46
N ASP A 245 -12.73 -33.21 -7.38
CA ASP A 245 -12.35 -33.67 -6.05
C ASP A 245 -11.52 -34.95 -6.19
N THR A 246 -10.31 -34.97 -5.66
CA THR A 246 -9.50 -36.20 -5.60
C THR A 246 -10.36 -37.34 -5.01
N THR A 247 -11.32 -37.00 -4.14
CA THR A 247 -12.42 -37.82 -3.63
C THR A 247 -13.44 -38.29 -4.68
N ALA A 248 -13.87 -37.45 -5.63
CA ALA A 248 -14.77 -37.85 -6.73
C ALA A 248 -14.08 -38.81 -7.72
N MET A 249 -12.82 -38.56 -8.08
CA MET A 249 -12.05 -39.48 -8.93
C MET A 249 -11.65 -40.77 -8.20
N MET A 250 -11.37 -40.68 -6.89
CA MET A 250 -11.17 -41.87 -6.05
C MET A 250 -12.47 -42.67 -5.91
N LEU A 251 -13.62 -42.02 -5.72
CA LEU A 251 -14.91 -42.68 -5.62
C LEU A 251 -15.34 -43.31 -6.95
N ALA A 252 -15.10 -42.65 -8.08
CA ALA A 252 -15.32 -43.22 -9.40
C ALA A 252 -14.39 -44.43 -9.64
N GLY A 253 -13.12 -44.35 -9.22
CA GLY A 253 -12.16 -45.46 -9.30
C GLY A 253 -12.56 -46.65 -8.43
N ILE A 254 -12.98 -46.41 -7.18
CA ILE A 254 -13.47 -47.46 -6.28
C ILE A 254 -14.79 -48.04 -6.78
N GLY A 255 -15.70 -47.21 -7.29
CA GLY A 255 -16.97 -47.63 -7.88
C GLY A 255 -16.79 -48.55 -9.08
N LEU A 256 -15.86 -48.23 -9.98
CA LEU A 256 -15.51 -49.08 -11.13
C LEU A 256 -14.90 -50.41 -10.68
N MET A 257 -14.01 -50.40 -9.69
CA MET A 257 -13.41 -51.63 -9.15
C MET A 257 -14.44 -52.52 -8.44
N GLY A 258 -15.39 -51.93 -7.71
CA GLY A 258 -16.51 -52.64 -7.10
C GLY A 258 -17.41 -53.32 -8.15
N PHE A 259 -17.68 -52.65 -9.27
CA PHE A 259 -18.44 -53.23 -10.38
C PHE A 259 -17.72 -54.42 -11.04
N ILE A 260 -16.41 -54.29 -11.28
CA ILE A 260 -15.58 -55.37 -11.85
C ILE A 260 -15.52 -56.58 -10.89
N ALA A 261 -15.36 -56.34 -9.58
CA ALA A 261 -15.35 -57.40 -8.58
C ALA A 261 -16.68 -58.17 -8.52
N ARG A 262 -17.83 -57.47 -8.63
CA ARG A 262 -19.15 -58.11 -8.68
C ARG A 262 -19.33 -59.00 -9.90
N ARG A 263 -18.84 -58.56 -11.07
CA ARG A 263 -18.90 -59.36 -12.32
C ARG A 263 -18.07 -60.64 -12.23
N ARG A 264 -16.95 -60.64 -11.50
CA ARG A 264 -16.11 -61.83 -11.30
C ARG A 264 -16.71 -62.89 -10.37
N LYS A 265 -17.68 -62.52 -9.52
CA LYS A 265 -18.37 -63.46 -8.62
C LYS A 265 -19.62 -64.09 -9.25
N SER A 266 -20.03 -63.63 -10.43
CA SER A 266 -21.22 -64.07 -11.16
C SER A 266 -20.91 -64.96 -12.38
N VAL A 267 -19.68 -65.45 -12.46
CA VAL A 267 -19.21 -66.55 -13.33
C VAL A 267 -18.63 -67.62 -12.42
#